data_AF-A0A7C2G6F2-F1
#
_entry.id   AF-A0A7C2G6F2-F1
#
_cell.length_a   1.000
_cell.length_b   1.000
_cell.length_c   1.000
_cell.angle_alpha   90.00
_cell.angle_beta   90.00
_cell.angle_gamma   90.00
#
_symmetry.space_group_name_H-M   'P 1'
#
loop_
_entity.id
_entity.type
_entity.pdbx_description
1 polymer ?
#
loop_
_entity_poly.entity_id
_entity_poly.type
_entity_poly.pdbx_seq_one_letter_code
_entity_poly.pdbx_strand_id
1 'polypeptide(L)'
;MIQNIYNIVAAFTVPEYIGVEPRTMLWMFPLLASIAIIYKATKLRVMFLGKFFKEATILFATLSLFMILLGIALHIVVRILT
;
A
#
# COMPACT_ATOMS: atom_id res chain seq x y z
N MET A 1 -17.00 7.51 29.12
CA MET A 1 -15.96 6.54 28.72
C MET A 1 -16.51 5.42 27.83
N ILE A 2 -17.56 4.70 28.25
CA ILE A 2 -18.19 3.61 27.48
C ILE A 2 -18.76 4.07 26.12
N GLN A 3 -19.38 5.25 26.06
CA GLN A 3 -19.91 5.84 24.81
C GLN A 3 -18.83 6.06 23.73
N ASN A 4 -17.59 6.35 24.13
CA ASN A 4 -16.49 6.52 23.18
C ASN A 4 -16.07 5.20 22.54
N ILE A 5 -16.19 4.08 23.26
CA ILE A 5 -15.87 2.75 22.75
C ILE A 5 -16.89 2.34 21.69
N TYR A 6 -18.18 2.61 21.92
CA TYR A 6 -19.22 2.36 20.92
C TYR A 6 -18.97 3.14 19.62
N ASN A 7 -18.57 4.42 19.72
CA ASN A 7 -18.26 5.22 18.54
C ASN A 7 -17.02 4.72 17.79
N ILE A 8 -15.99 4.27 18.51
CA ILE A 8 -14.79 3.68 17.90
C ILE A 8 -15.13 2.37 17.19
N VAL A 9 -15.90 1.49 17.82
CA VAL A 9 -16.34 0.21 17.21
C VAL A 9 -17.24 0.45 16.00
N ALA A 10 -18.15 1.43 16.08
CA ALA A 10 -19.01 1.82 14.96
C ALA A 10 -18.22 2.37 13.76
N ALA A 11 -17.13 3.10 14.01
CA ALA A 11 -16.26 3.62 12.94
C ALA A 11 -15.62 2.50 12.09
N PHE A 12 -15.37 1.32 12.67
CA PHE A 12 -14.86 0.15 11.92
C PHE A 12 -15.93 -0.55 11.07
N THR A 13 -17.21 -0.22 11.25
CA THR A 13 -18.32 -0.82 10.49
C THR A 13 -18.77 0.04 9.31
N VAL A 14 -18.33 1.30 9.24
CA VAL A 14 -18.63 2.21 8.15
C VAL A 14 -17.45 2.24 7.18
N PRO A 15 -17.67 2.13 5.86
CA PRO A 15 -16.59 2.27 4.90
C PRO A 15 -15.95 3.66 4.99
N GLU A 16 -14.63 3.71 5.19
CA GLU A 16 -13.89 4.96 5.13
C GLU A 16 -13.86 5.45 3.68
N TYR A 17 -14.28 6.69 3.44
CA TYR A 17 -14.17 7.29 2.12
C TYR A 17 -12.73 7.72 1.87
N ILE A 18 -12.03 6.96 1.03
CA ILE A 18 -10.71 7.33 0.54
C ILE A 18 -10.90 8.03 -0.80
N GLY A 19 -10.68 9.34 -0.84
CA GLY A 19 -10.76 10.12 -2.08
C GLY A 19 -9.81 9.60 -3.16
N VAL A 20 -10.10 9.91 -4.42
CA VAL A 20 -9.26 9.56 -5.59
C VAL A 20 -8.26 10.66 -5.96
N GLU A 21 -7.97 11.55 -5.02
CA GLU A 21 -7.01 12.63 -5.24
C GLU A 21 -5.57 12.08 -5.33
N PRO A 22 -4.68 12.70 -6.12
CA PRO A 22 -3.29 12.26 -6.21
C PRO A 22 -2.59 12.17 -4.84
N ARG A 23 -2.96 13.04 -3.90
CA ARG A 23 -2.42 13.04 -2.53
C ARG A 23 -2.87 11.82 -1.74
N THR A 24 -4.15 11.45 -1.81
CA THR A 24 -4.67 10.29 -1.08
C THR A 24 -4.10 8.99 -1.63
N MET A 25 -3.80 8.93 -2.94
CA MET A 25 -3.09 7.80 -3.56
C MET A 25 -1.68 7.58 -2.98
N LEU A 26 -1.02 8.62 -2.44
CA LEU A 26 0.31 8.47 -1.85
C LEU A 26 0.31 7.59 -0.58
N TRP A 27 -0.84 7.44 0.09
CA TRP A 27 -0.99 6.55 1.26
C TRP A 27 -0.74 5.07 0.94
N MET A 28 -0.77 4.71 -0.34
CA MET A 28 -0.42 3.37 -0.78
C MET A 28 1.09 3.07 -0.63
N PHE A 29 1.97 4.06 -0.72
CA PHE A 29 3.43 3.82 -0.62
C PHE A 29 3.86 3.34 0.76
N PRO A 30 3.41 3.92 1.89
CA PRO A 30 3.65 3.34 3.21
C PRO A 30 3.21 1.88 3.32
N LEU A 31 2.05 1.53 2.77
CA LEU A 31 1.55 0.15 2.77
C LEU A 31 2.46 -0.78 1.95
N LEU A 32 2.86 -0.36 0.75
CA LEU A 32 3.79 -1.12 -0.10
C LEU A 32 5.16 -1.30 0.57
N ALA A 33 5.66 -0.27 1.26
CA ALA A 33 6.90 -0.33 2.01
C ALA A 33 6.82 -1.37 3.15
N SER A 34 5.72 -1.35 3.92
CA SER A 34 5.48 -2.36 4.97
C SER A 34 5.45 -3.78 4.39
N ILE A 35 4.74 -4.00 3.28
CA ILE A 35 4.67 -5.32 2.62
C ILE A 35 6.05 -5.76 2.14
N ALA A 36 6.82 -4.87 1.51
CA ALA A 36 8.15 -5.19 0.99
C ALA A 36 9.12 -5.60 2.12
N ILE A 37 9.11 -4.85 3.23
CA ILE A 37 9.92 -5.12 4.42
C ILE A 37 9.54 -6.47 5.03
N ILE A 38 8.24 -6.71 5.29
CA ILE A 38 7.76 -7.93 5.95
C ILE A 38 8.02 -9.16 5.06
N TYR A 39 7.70 -9.08 3.76
CA TYR A 39 7.95 -10.15 2.81
C TYR A 39 9.43 -10.55 2.77
N LYS A 40 10.32 -9.54 2.74
CA LYS A 40 11.75 -9.80 2.66
C LYS A 40 12.29 -10.35 3.98
N ALA A 41 11.75 -9.88 5.11
CA ALA A 41 12.14 -10.34 6.43
C ALA A 41 11.77 -11.81 6.67
N THR A 42 10.59 -12.26 6.22
CA THR A 42 10.16 -13.65 6.37
C THR A 42 10.86 -14.62 5.41
N LYS A 43 11.31 -14.13 4.25
CA LYS A 43 11.91 -14.98 3.21
C LYS A 43 13.42 -15.20 3.38
N LEU A 44 14.12 -14.34 4.12
CA LEU A 44 15.57 -14.48 4.32
C LEU A 44 15.86 -15.42 5.49
N ARG A 45 16.54 -16.54 5.22
CA ARG A 45 17.02 -17.48 6.24
C ARG A 45 18.13 -16.90 7.13
N VAL A 46 18.93 -15.98 6.59
CA VAL A 46 20.00 -15.27 7.31
C VAL A 46 19.90 -13.78 6.98
N MET A 47 19.75 -12.95 8.02
CA MET A 47 19.52 -11.52 7.88
C MET A 47 20.83 -10.73 7.83
N PHE A 48 21.33 -10.47 6.63
CA PHE A 48 22.37 -9.46 6.43
C PHE A 48 21.72 -8.10 6.18
N LEU A 49 21.86 -7.14 7.10
CA LEU A 49 21.19 -5.84 7.05
C LEU A 49 21.37 -5.11 5.69
N GLY A 50 22.60 -5.04 5.17
CA GLY A 50 22.87 -4.35 3.90
C GLY A 50 22.17 -4.99 2.69
N LYS A 51 22.16 -6.33 2.62
CA LYS A 51 21.46 -7.06 1.56
C LYS A 51 19.94 -6.95 1.73
N PHE A 52 19.47 -7.02 2.97
CA PHE A 52 18.06 -6.85 3.30
C PHE A 52 17.52 -5.50 2.82
N PHE A 53 18.16 -4.38 3.19
CA PHE A 53 17.73 -3.06 2.74
C PHE A 53 17.77 -2.92 1.22
N LYS A 54 18.84 -3.41 0.56
CA LYS A 54 18.92 -3.38 -0.90
C LYS A 54 17.76 -4.14 -1.54
N GLU A 55 17.50 -5.37 -1.09
CA GLU A 55 16.46 -6.21 -1.68
C GLU A 55 15.05 -5.74 -1.33
N ALA A 56 14.83 -5.19 -0.14
CA ALA A 56 13.56 -4.57 0.27
C ALA A 56 13.27 -3.31 -0.56
N THR A 57 14.27 -2.44 -0.77
CA THR A 57 14.14 -1.25 -1.62
C THR A 57 13.85 -1.60 -3.07
N ILE A 58 14.52 -2.63 -3.62
CA ILE A 58 14.24 -3.12 -4.98
C ILE A 58 12.79 -3.60 -5.07
N LEU A 59 12.34 -4.42 -4.12
CA LEU A 59 10.98 -4.92 -4.10
C LEU A 59 9.95 -3.79 -3.99
N PHE A 60 10.17 -2.84 -3.08
CA PHE A 60 9.32 -1.65 -2.95
C PHE A 60 9.24 -0.85 -4.25
N ALA A 61 10.36 -0.62 -4.92
CA ALA A 61 10.41 0.10 -6.19
C ALA A 61 9.67 -0.65 -7.30
N THR A 62 9.85 -1.97 -7.41
CA THR A 62 9.14 -2.80 -8.39
C THR A 62 7.63 -2.78 -8.17
N LEU A 63 7.17 -2.94 -6.92
CA LEU A 63 5.75 -2.87 -6.58
C LEU A 63 5.16 -1.49 -6.86
N SER A 64 5.87 -0.44 -6.47
CA SER A 64 5.49 0.95 -6.72
C SER A 64 5.31 1.23 -8.21
N LEU A 65 6.28 0.82 -9.03
CA LEU A 65 6.21 0.99 -10.48
C LEU A 65 5.01 0.24 -11.07
N PHE A 66 4.79 -1.01 -10.63
CA PHE A 66 3.66 -1.82 -11.08
C PHE A 66 2.31 -1.16 -10.75
N MET A 67 2.16 -0.60 -9.54
CA MET A 67 0.93 0.10 -9.16
C MET A 67 0.66 1.35 -10.00
N ILE A 68 1.70 2.12 -10.34
CA ILE A 68 1.57 3.28 -11.24
C ILE A 68 1.13 2.82 -12.63
N LEU A 69 1.75 1.77 -13.17
CA LEU A 69 1.39 1.21 -14.47
C LEU A 69 -0.06 0.71 -14.49
N LEU A 70 -0.53 0.07 -13.42
CA LEU A 70 -1.94 -0.34 -13.29
C LEU A 70 -2.88 0.86 -13.30
N GLY A 71 -2.56 1.94 -12.58
CA GLY A 71 -3.36 3.16 -12.58
C GLY A 71 -3.48 3.77 -13.98
N ILE A 72 -2.38 3.83 -14.73
CA ILE A 72 -2.35 4.29 -16.12
C ILE A 72 -3.19 3.36 -17.02
N ALA A 73 -3.00 2.04 -16.89
CA ALA A 73 -3.73 1.06 -17.68
C ALA A 73 -5.24 1.15 -17.44
N LEU A 74 -5.67 1.25 -16.19
CA LEU A 74 -7.08 1.44 -15.82
C LEU A 74 -7.65 2.73 -16.41
N HIS A 75 -6.90 3.83 -16.34
CA HIS A 75 -7.33 5.10 -16.94
C HIS A 75 -7.51 4.98 -18.46
N ILE A 76 -6.59 4.29 -19.15
CA ILE A 76 -6.70 4.03 -20.59
C ILE A 76 -7.93 3.17 -20.90
N VAL A 77 -8.14 2.09 -20.13
CA VAL A 77 -9.29 1.19 -20.32
C VAL A 77 -10.61 1.94 -20.16
N VAL A 78 -10.76 2.75 -19.10
CA VAL A 78 -11.96 3.56 -18.89
C VAL A 78 -12.19 4.52 -20.05
N ARG A 79 -11.14 5.19 -20.53
CA ARG A 79 -11.22 6.12 -21.68
C ARG A 79 -11.59 5.44 -23.01
N ILE A 80 -11.29 4.16 -23.16
CA ILE A 80 -11.68 3.40 -24.37
C ILE A 80 -13.15 2.95 -24.27
N LEU A 81 -13.59 2.60 -23.06
CA LEU A 81 -14.94 2.08 -22.81
C LEU A 81 -16.02 3.18 -22.72
N THR A 82 -15.65 4.38 -22.26
CA THR A 82 -16.53 5.55 -22.11
C THR A 82 -16.16 6.62 -23.12
#